data_AF-A0A1F7RPM1-F1
#
_entry.id   AF-A0A1F7RPM1-F1
#
_cell.length_a   1.000
_cell.length_b   1.000
_cell.length_c   1.000
_cell.angle_alpha   90.00
_cell.angle_beta   90.00
_cell.angle_gamma   90.00
#
_symmetry.space_group_name_H-M   'P 1'
#
loop_
_entity.id
_entity.type
_entity.pdbx_description
1 polymer ?
#
loop_
_entity_poly.entity_id
_entity_poly.type
_entity_poly.pdbx_seq_one_letter_code
_entity_poly.pdbx_strand_id
1 'polypeptide(L)' 'MVIGSCQLDLHIPCSHSLKDKRQVIKQIIKLVKNRYNVSISEIDNIDLWQRALLGFVTISNEKAVVESILQKVRQF' A
#
# COMPACT_ATOMS: atom_id res chain seq x y z
N MET A 1 -9.55 13.18 -16.16
CA MET A 1 -9.59 12.32 -14.96
C MET A 1 -8.75 11.08 -15.23
N VAL A 2 -7.64 10.92 -14.52
CA VAL A 2 -6.71 9.79 -14.64
C VAL A 2 -6.69 9.07 -13.29
N ILE A 3 -6.92 7.77 -13.31
CA ILE A 3 -6.83 6.90 -12.13
C ILE A 3 -5.59 6.04 -12.31
N GLY A 4 -4.74 6.02 -11.29
CA GLY A 4 -3.59 5.12 -11.21
C GLY A 4 -3.80 4.12 -10.09
N SER A 5 -3.50 2.85 -10.36
CA SER A 5 -3.49 1.78 -9.36
C SER A 5 -2.16 1.04 -9.37
N CYS A 6 -1.76 0.56 -8.20
CA CYS A 6 -0.56 -0.26 -8.02
C CYS A 6 -0.84 -1.33 -6.96
N GLN A 7 -0.20 -2.49 -7.10
CA GLN A 7 -0.24 -3.57 -6.12
C GLN A 7 1.18 -3.93 -5.70
N LEU A 8 1.40 -4.10 -4.40
CA LEU A 8 2.67 -4.54 -3.83
C LEU A 8 2.43 -5.78 -2.97
N ASP A 9 3.14 -6.85 -3.29
CA ASP A 9 3.21 -8.04 -2.44
C ASP A 9 4.35 -7.86 -1.43
N LEU A 10 3.99 -7.84 -0.15
CA LEU A 10 4.91 -7.62 0.96
C LEU A 10 5.15 -8.92 1.69
N HIS A 11 6.43 -9.25 1.88
CA HIS A 11 6.84 -10.31 2.79
C HIS A 11 7.16 -9.73 4.17
N ILE A 12 6.55 -10.26 5.23
CA ILE A 12 6.69 -9.80 6.61
C ILE A 12 7.35 -10.90 7.44
N PRO A 13 8.70 -11.04 7.39
CA PRO A 13 9.39 -12.18 7.98
C PRO A 13 9.26 -12.25 9.51
N CYS A 14 9.14 -11.10 10.18
CA CYS A 14 9.06 -11.00 11.64
C CYS A 14 7.65 -11.17 12.21
N SER A 15 6.64 -11.48 11.37
CA SER A 15 5.27 -11.69 11.86
C SER A 15 5.09 -13.12 12.33
N HIS A 16 4.68 -13.28 13.59
CA HIS A 16 4.41 -14.58 14.22
C HIS A 16 2.93 -14.79 14.52
N SER A 17 2.07 -13.83 14.16
CA SER A 17 0.63 -13.91 14.32
C SER A 17 -0.11 -13.00 13.35
N LEU A 18 -1.38 -13.30 13.07
CA LEU A 18 -2.26 -12.41 12.29
C LEU A 18 -2.40 -11.02 12.94
N LYS A 19 -2.32 -10.93 14.28
CA LYS A 19 -2.37 -9.65 14.98
C LYS A 19 -1.12 -8.82 14.71
N ASP A 20 0.06 -9.42 14.75
CA ASP A 20 1.33 -8.72 14.49
C ASP A 20 1.36 -8.18 13.06
N LYS A 21 0.95 -9.01 12.09
CA LYS A 21 0.78 -8.60 10.70
C LYS A 21 -0.12 -7.37 10.60
N ARG A 22 -1.33 -7.42 11.20
CA ARG A 22 -2.28 -6.31 11.16
C ARG A 22 -1.70 -5.04 11.76
N GLN A 23 -0.89 -5.14 12.81
CA GLN A 23 -0.22 -3.99 13.41
C GLN A 23 0.79 -3.36 12.44
N VAL A 24 1.64 -4.18 11.80
CA VAL A 24 2.62 -3.72 10.80
C VAL A 24 1.92 -3.05 9.62
N ILE A 25 0.92 -3.72 9.03
CA ILE A 25 0.16 -3.18 7.88
C ILE A 25 -0.52 -1.86 8.26
N LYS A 26 -1.14 -1.78 9.44
CA LYS A 26 -1.79 -0.54 9.90
C LYS A 26 -0.81 0.62 10.03
N GLN A 27 0.42 0.35 10.46
CA GLN A 27 1.48 1.37 10.50
C GLN A 27 1.89 1.82 9.09
N ILE A 28 2.10 0.88 8.16
CA ILE A 28 2.43 1.18 6.76
C ILE A 28 1.33 2.03 6.12
N ILE A 29 0.07 1.61 6.24
CA ILE A 29 -1.10 2.34 5.74
C ILE A 29 -1.12 3.77 6.27
N LYS A 30 -0.89 3.95 7.58
CA LYS A 30 -0.88 5.27 8.22
C LYS A 30 0.26 6.15 7.69
N LEU A 31 1.47 5.60 7.54
CA LEU A 31 2.63 6.33 7.05
C LEU A 31 2.44 6.79 5.60
N VAL A 32 1.95 5.90 4.73
CA VAL A 32 1.71 6.20 3.31
C VAL A 32 0.62 7.26 3.16
N LYS A 33 -0.54 7.10 3.84
CA LYS A 33 -1.64 8.09 3.79
C LYS A 33 -1.22 9.46 4.30
N ASN A 34 -0.31 9.52 5.27
CA ASN A 34 0.20 10.79 5.80
C ASN A 34 1.20 11.47 4.86
N ARG A 35 1.92 10.73 4.03
CA ARG A 35 2.94 11.27 3.11
C ARG A 35 2.42 11.57 1.72
N TYR A 36 1.45 10.80 1.23
CA TYR A 36 0.97 10.88 -0.15
C TYR A 36 -0.55 10.92 -0.20
N ASN A 37 -1.10 11.63 -1.19
CA ASN A 37 -2.53 11.64 -1.47
C ASN A 37 -2.97 10.36 -2.22
N VAL A 38 -2.96 9.24 -1.51
CA VAL A 38 -3.30 7.92 -2.03
C VAL A 38 -4.26 7.18 -1.11
N SER A 39 -5.19 6.44 -1.71
CA SER A 39 -5.97 5.42 -1.01
C SER A 39 -5.18 4.12 -0.99
N ILE A 40 -5.10 3.48 0.17
CA ILE A 40 -4.38 2.21 0.36
C ILE A 40 -5.27 1.24 1.15
N SER A 41 -5.24 -0.04 0.77
CA SER A 41 -5.89 -1.14 1.48
C SER A 41 -5.11 -2.43 1.31
N GLU A 42 -5.21 -3.34 2.28
CA GLU A 42 -4.89 -4.75 2.06
C GLU A 42 -5.99 -5.35 1.16
N ILE A 43 -5.60 -6.01 0.07
CA ILE A 43 -6.51 -6.62 -0.92
C ILE A 43 -6.57 -8.14 -0.73
N ASP A 44 -5.46 -8.79 -0.39
CA ASP A 44 -5.36 -10.24 -0.36
C ASP A 44 -4.30 -10.73 0.65
N ASN A 45 -4.14 -12.05 0.75
CA ASN A 45 -3.28 -12.77 1.69
C ASN A 45 -3.68 -12.58 3.15
N ILE A 46 -4.94 -12.25 3.45
CA ILE A 46 -5.41 -11.85 4.80
C ILE A 46 -5.09 -12.93 5.85
N ASP A 47 -5.17 -14.21 5.47
CA ASP A 47 -4.93 -15.36 6.36
C ASP A 47 -3.45 -15.78 6.45
N LEU A 48 -2.57 -15.21 5.63
CA LEU A 48 -1.13 -15.42 5.70
C LEU A 48 -0.51 -14.34 6.59
N TRP A 49 0.13 -14.72 7.69
CA TRP A 49 0.78 -13.75 8.59
C TRP A 49 2.08 -13.15 8.02
N GLN A 50 2.76 -13.85 7.12
CA GLN A 50 4.07 -13.47 6.59
C GLN A 50 3.97 -12.86 5.19
N ARG A 51 2.76 -12.65 4.69
CA ARG A 51 2.51 -12.13 3.35
C ARG A 51 1.29 -11.21 3.35
N ALA A 52 1.36 -10.12 2.60
CA ALA A 52 0.27 -9.15 2.50
C ALA A 52 0.27 -8.54 1.10
N LEU A 53 -0.87 -8.56 0.42
CA LEU A 53 -1.02 -7.82 -0.83
C LEU A 53 -1.65 -6.46 -0.52
N LEU A 54 -0.90 -5.37 -0.72
CA LEU A 54 -1.40 -4.01 -0.58
C LEU A 54 -1.74 -3.42 -1.94
N GLY A 55 -2.91 -2.80 -2.03
CA GLY A 55 -3.33 -2.00 -3.17
C GLY A 55 -3.28 -0.52 -2.87
N PHE A 56 -2.84 0.25 -3.86
CA PHE A 56 -2.78 1.70 -3.83
C PHE A 56 -3.57 2.25 -5.02
N VAL A 57 -4.32 3.32 -4.79
CA VAL A 57 -5.07 4.03 -5.82
C VAL A 57 -4.93 5.54 -5.62
N THR A 58 -4.69 6.26 -6.70
CA THR A 58 -4.72 7.72 -6.71
C THR A 58 -5.45 8.23 -7.94
N ILE A 59 -6.01 9.43 -7.84
CA ILE A 59 -6.77 10.08 -8.90
C ILE A 59 -6.32 11.53 -9.04
N SER A 60 -6.12 11.97 -10.28
CA SER A 60 -5.78 13.36 -10.59
C SER A 60 -6.27 13.73 -11.99
N ASN A 61 -6.23 15.02 -12.32
CA ASN A 61 -6.50 15.50 -13.67
C ASN A 61 -5.30 15.30 -14.61
N GLU A 62 -4.09 15.26 -14.07
CA GLU A 62 -2.85 15.14 -14.83
C GLU A 62 -2.19 13.77 -14.67
N LYS A 63 -1.84 13.13 -15.79
CA LYS A 63 -1.15 11.83 -15.79
C LYS A 63 0.21 11.89 -15.10
N ALA A 64 0.96 12.96 -15.31
CA ALA A 64 2.29 13.14 -14.72
C ALA A 64 2.25 13.12 -13.18
N VAL A 65 1.20 13.70 -12.58
CA VAL A 65 0.98 13.69 -11.13
C VAL A 65 0.70 12.27 -10.63
N VAL A 66 -0.21 11.55 -11.29
CA VAL A 66 -0.52 10.15 -10.96
C VAL A 66 0.74 9.28 -11.01
N GLU A 67 1.51 9.39 -12.09
CA GLU A 67 2.70 8.58 -12.31
C GLU A 67 3.83 8.92 -11.31
N SER A 68 4.03 10.21 -11.02
CA SER A 68 4.96 10.66 -9.98
C SER A 68 4.59 10.11 -8.59
N ILE A 69 3.30 10.14 -8.23
CA ILE A 69 2.81 9.60 -6.96
C ILE A 69 3.02 8.09 -6.89
N LEU A 70 2.64 7.35 -7.93
CA LEU A 70 2.81 5.90 -7.97
C LEU A 70 4.28 5.48 -7.92
N GLN A 71 5.18 6.21 -8.58
CA GLN A 71 6.61 5.95 -8.50
C GLN A 71 7.15 6.16 -7.08
N LYS A 72 6.74 7.24 -6.40
CA LYS A 72 7.14 7.51 -5.00
C LYS A 72 6.66 6.42 -4.05
N VAL A 73 5.44 5.93 -4.24
CA VAL A 73 4.88 4.82 -3.45
C VAL A 73 5.65 3.53 -3.70
N ARG A 74 6.06 3.24 -4.94
CA ARG A 74 6.85 2.04 -5.27
C ARG A 74 8.26 2.06 -4.66
N GLN A 75 8.83 3.24 -4.44
CA GLN A 75 10.17 3.40 -3.87
C GLN A 75 10.18 3.39 -2.33
N PHE A 76 9.02 3.52 -1.70
CA PHE A 76 8.85 3.50 -0.25
C PHE A 76 9.02 2.08 0.31
#